data_AF-A0A1C1A6N6-F1
#
_entry.id   AF-A0A1C1A6N6-F1
#
_cell.length_a   1.000
_cell.length_b   1.000
_cell.length_c   1.000
_cell.angle_alpha   90.00
_cell.angle_beta   90.00
_cell.angle_gamma   90.00
#
_symmetry.space_group_name_H-M   'P 1'
#
loop_
_entity.id
_entity.type
_entity.pdbx_description
1 polymer ?
#
loop_
_entity_poly.entity_id
_entity_poly.type
_entity_poly.pdbx_seq_one_letter_code
_entity_poly.pdbx_strand_id
1 'polypeptide(L)'
;MRSETIRLLNLLQLLSEVGIAVGYLLGLIPFVYAWSCSWVIPLVFVNLVFAILTGNGTTVKTIINIVMAFLSLIPLLGYVFRFGGLLMSGLNLKELSKGR
;
A
#
# COMPACT_ATOMS: atom_id res chain seq x y z
N MET A 1 0.64 13.33 -20.53
CA MET A 1 -0.63 12.64 -20.19
C MET A 1 -1.74 13.67 -20.02
N ARG A 2 -2.98 13.35 -20.40
CA ARG A 2 -4.13 14.24 -20.18
C ARG A 2 -4.37 14.37 -18.66
N SER A 3 -4.73 15.57 -18.18
CA SER A 3 -4.95 15.84 -16.75
C SER A 3 -5.96 14.87 -16.10
N GLU A 4 -6.98 14.47 -16.86
CA GLU A 4 -7.99 13.49 -16.45
C GLU A 4 -7.39 12.10 -16.17
N THR A 5 -6.45 11.65 -17.01
CA THR A 5 -5.77 10.35 -16.85
C THR A 5 -4.93 10.30 -15.58
N ILE A 6 -4.21 11.39 -15.26
CA ILE A 6 -3.39 11.51 -14.05
C ILE A 6 -4.29 11.50 -12.80
N ARG A 7 -5.45 12.15 -12.86
CA ARG A 7 -6.42 12.18 -11.77
C ARG A 7 -7.03 10.79 -11.51
N LEU A 8 -7.32 10.05 -12.57
CA LEU A 8 -7.86 8.69 -12.51
C LEU A 8 -6.83 7.70 -11.97
N LEU A 9 -5.57 7.80 -12.41
CA LEU A 9 -4.45 7.01 -11.87
C LEU A 9 -4.22 7.27 -10.38
N ASN A 10 -4.24 8.53 -9.95
CA ASN A 10 -4.16 8.90 -8.53
C ASN A 10 -5.31 8.30 -7.71
N LEU A 11 -6.53 8.27 -8.26
CA LEU A 11 -7.70 7.73 -7.57
C LEU A 11 -7.61 6.20 -7.43
N LEU A 12 -7.16 5.50 -8.48
CA LEU A 12 -6.88 4.06 -8.43
C LEU A 12 -5.73 3.72 -7.48
N GLN A 13 -4.71 4.56 -7.44
CA GLN A 13 -3.60 4.44 -6.50
C GLN A 13 -4.10 4.55 -5.05
N LEU A 14 -4.93 5.56 -4.75
CA LEU A 14 -5.53 5.74 -3.44
C LEU A 14 -6.41 4.55 -3.03
N LEU A 15 -7.26 4.04 -3.94
CA LEU A 15 -8.07 2.85 -3.68
C LEU A 15 -7.21 1.61 -3.39
N SER A 16 -6.12 1.44 -4.14
CA SER A 16 -5.16 0.36 -3.93
C SER A 16 -4.50 0.47 -2.55
N GLU A 17 -4.13 1.67 -2.12
CA GLU A 17 -3.57 1.96 -0.80
C GLU A 17 -4.53 1.65 0.33
N VAL A 18 -5.81 1.99 0.19
CA VAL A 18 -6.86 1.64 1.15
C VAL A 18 -7.01 0.12 1.22
N GLY A 19 -7.02 -0.57 0.09
CA GLY A 19 -7.05 -2.03 0.04
C GLY A 19 -5.87 -2.66 0.78
N ILE A 20 -4.66 -2.17 0.53
CA ILE A 20 -3.43 -2.62 1.21
C ILE A 20 -3.52 -2.40 2.73
N ALA A 21 -3.99 -1.23 3.17
CA ALA A 21 -4.16 -0.93 4.59
C ALA A 21 -5.18 -1.87 5.27
N VAL A 22 -6.31 -2.14 4.61
CA VAL A 22 -7.30 -3.12 5.07
C VAL A 22 -6.70 -4.52 5.12
N GLY A 23 -5.90 -4.89 4.12
CA GLY A 23 -5.20 -6.17 4.08
C GLY A 23 -4.21 -6.32 5.23
N TYR A 24 -3.46 -5.28 5.57
CA TYR A 24 -2.59 -5.30 6.75
C TYR A 24 -3.38 -5.44 8.06
N LEU A 25 -4.53 -4.76 8.20
CA LEU A 25 -5.44 -4.89 9.35
C LEU A 25 -5.98 -6.32 9.50
N LEU A 26 -6.56 -6.86 8.43
CA LEU A 26 -7.09 -8.23 8.40
C LEU A 26 -5.98 -9.25 8.64
N GLY A 27 -4.78 -8.92 8.18
CA GLY A 27 -3.57 -9.68 8.39
C GLY A 27 -3.09 -9.79 9.84
N LEU A 28 -3.63 -8.99 10.76
CA LEU A 28 -3.38 -9.15 12.20
C LEU A 28 -4.13 -10.35 12.79
N ILE A 29 -5.12 -10.89 12.06
CA ILE A 29 -5.85 -12.08 12.45
C ILE A 29 -5.09 -13.31 11.88
N PRO A 30 -4.59 -14.23 12.72
CA PRO A 30 -3.74 -15.35 12.29
C PRO A 30 -4.34 -16.19 11.15
N PHE A 31 -5.65 -16.45 11.18
CA PHE A 31 -6.34 -17.24 10.15
C PHE A 31 -6.48 -16.52 8.81
N VAL A 32 -6.47 -15.19 8.82
CA VAL A 32 -6.62 -14.34 7.65
C VAL A 32 -5.25 -13.89 7.11
N TYR A 33 -4.17 -14.19 7.83
CA TYR A 33 -2.80 -13.78 7.52
C TYR A 33 -2.35 -14.22 6.12
N ALA A 34 -2.45 -15.52 5.83
CA ALA A 34 -2.00 -16.11 4.57
C ALA A 34 -2.89 -15.67 3.39
N TRP A 35 -4.20 -15.56 3.65
CA TRP A 35 -5.16 -15.04 2.68
C TRP A 35 -4.86 -13.57 2.35
N SER A 36 -4.62 -12.72 3.34
CA SER A 36 -4.21 -11.33 3.16
C SER A 36 -2.92 -11.19 2.36
N CYS A 37 -1.89 -11.99 2.66
CA CYS A 37 -0.63 -11.96 1.90
C CYS A 37 -0.82 -12.23 0.40
N SER A 38 -1.76 -13.11 0.04
CA SER A 38 -1.97 -13.52 -1.35
C SER A 38 -2.40 -12.37 -2.27
N TRP A 39 -3.10 -11.36 -1.73
CA TRP A 39 -3.61 -10.24 -2.52
C TRP A 39 -2.95 -8.91 -2.17
N VAL A 40 -2.46 -8.72 -0.94
CA VAL A 40 -1.72 -7.50 -0.56
C VAL A 40 -0.44 -7.34 -1.38
N ILE A 41 0.35 -8.41 -1.52
CA ILE A 41 1.62 -8.36 -2.26
C ILE A 41 1.41 -7.87 -3.71
N PRO A 42 0.55 -8.51 -4.55
CA PRO A 42 0.33 -8.03 -5.91
C PRO A 42 -0.28 -6.62 -5.96
N LEU A 43 -1.15 -6.24 -5.01
CA LEU A 43 -1.69 -4.88 -4.95
C LEU A 43 -0.62 -3.82 -4.69
N VAL A 44 0.38 -4.09 -3.83
CA VAL A 44 1.48 -3.14 -3.59
C VAL A 44 2.33 -2.97 -4.86
N PHE A 45 2.55 -4.03 -5.65
CA PHE A 45 3.25 -3.93 -6.93
C PHE A 45 2.48 -3.09 -7.95
N VAL A 46 1.17 -3.31 -8.09
CA VAL A 46 0.30 -2.49 -8.95
C VAL A 46 0.33 -1.02 -8.51
N ASN A 47 0.32 -0.79 -7.19
CA ASN A 47 0.40 0.55 -6.62
C ASN A 47 1.73 1.24 -6.94
N LEU A 48 2.84 0.50 -7.01
CA LEU A 48 4.15 1.04 -7.40
C LEU A 48 4.14 1.46 -8.87
N VAL A 49 3.55 0.65 -9.75
CA VAL A 49 3.42 0.99 -11.18
C VAL A 49 2.63 2.29 -11.34
N PHE A 50 1.53 2.45 -10.60
CA PHE A 50 0.78 3.71 -10.59
C PHE A 50 1.61 4.88 -10.05
N ALA A 51 2.35 4.70 -8.95
CA ALA A 51 3.20 5.76 -8.39
C ALA A 51 4.28 6.23 -9.37
N ILE A 52 4.95 5.29 -10.07
CA ILE A 52 5.98 5.59 -11.08
C ILE A 52 5.36 6.34 -12.28
N LEU A 53 4.20 5.89 -12.77
CA LEU A 53 3.52 6.51 -13.91
C LEU A 53 2.97 7.90 -13.58
N THR A 54 2.57 8.13 -12.33
CA THR A 54 1.91 9.38 -11.91
C THR A 54 2.91 10.43 -11.42
N GLY A 55 4.11 10.03 -10.97
CA GLY A 55 5.18 10.95 -10.55
C GLY A 55 4.83 11.82 -9.35
N ASN A 56 3.83 11.43 -8.56
CA ASN A 56 3.22 12.18 -7.46
C ASN A 56 4.05 12.17 -6.14
N GLY A 57 5.32 11.79 -6.19
CA GLY A 57 6.21 11.75 -5.01
C GLY A 57 5.97 10.59 -4.02
N THR A 58 4.97 9.74 -4.26
CA THR A 58 4.66 8.59 -3.38
C THR A 58 5.55 7.37 -3.64
N THR A 59 6.32 7.35 -4.73
CA THR A 59 7.13 6.21 -5.20
C THR A 59 8.01 5.62 -4.11
N VAL A 60 8.72 6.46 -3.34
CA VAL A 60 9.60 6.00 -2.25
C VAL A 60 8.81 5.29 -1.16
N LYS A 61 7.63 5.80 -0.81
CA LYS A 61 6.77 5.24 0.22
C LYS A 61 6.12 3.93 -0.25
N THR A 62 5.79 3.82 -1.53
CA THR A 62 5.30 2.57 -2.12
C THR A 62 6.39 1.50 -2.16
N ILE A 63 7.65 1.87 -2.46
CA ILE A 63 8.79 0.95 -2.38
C ILE A 63 8.98 0.43 -0.94
N ILE A 64 8.86 1.30 0.07
CA ILE A 64 8.89 0.87 1.48
C ILE A 64 7.73 -0.07 1.79
N ASN A 65 6.54 0.20 1.26
CA ASN A 65 5.38 -0.69 1.41
C ASN A 65 5.61 -2.08 0.78
N ILE A 66 6.37 -2.17 -0.32
CA ILE A 66 6.79 -3.46 -0.90
C ILE A 66 7.69 -4.20 0.09
N VAL A 67 8.72 -3.52 0.60
CA VAL A 67 9.65 -4.12 1.57
C VAL A 67 8.90 -4.58 2.82
N MET A 68 7.96 -3.79 3.32
CA MET A 68 7.08 -4.15 4.44
C MET A 68 6.20 -5.37 4.12
N ALA A 69 5.64 -5.45 2.90
CA ALA A 69 4.83 -6.59 2.48
C ALA A 69 5.66 -7.88 2.43
N PHE A 70 6.89 -7.82 1.91
CA PHE A 70 7.81 -8.96 1.89
C PHE A 70 8.30 -9.35 3.29
N LEU A 71 8.61 -8.38 4.14
CA LEU A 71 8.96 -8.64 5.55
C LEU A 71 7.77 -9.20 6.34
N SER A 72 6.53 -8.89 5.91
CA SER A 72 5.30 -9.47 6.44
C SER A 72 5.04 -10.92 6.00
N LEU A 73 5.93 -11.57 5.24
CA LEU A 73 5.89 -13.02 5.04
C LEU A 73 6.49 -13.80 6.21
N ILE A 74 7.29 -13.16 7.07
CA ILE A 74 7.92 -13.81 8.23
C ILE A 74 6.84 -14.00 9.33
N PRO A 75 6.40 -15.23 9.66
CA PRO A 75 5.18 -15.46 10.46
C PRO A 75 5.19 -14.87 11.89
N LEU A 76 6.38 -14.62 12.47
CA LEU A 76 6.54 -14.06 13.82
C LEU A 76 6.92 -12.56 13.82
N LEU A 77 7.82 -12.14 12.92
CA LEU A 77 8.23 -10.73 12.79
C LEU A 77 7.24 -9.92 11.95
N GLY A 78 6.42 -10.58 11.13
CA GLY A 78 5.50 -9.97 10.18
C GLY A 78 4.40 -9.15 10.83
N TYR A 79 4.02 -9.45 12.07
CA TYR A 79 3.07 -8.61 12.83
C TYR A 79 3.63 -7.21 13.10
N VAL A 80 4.92 -7.09 13.41
CA VAL A 80 5.60 -5.79 13.61
C VAL A 80 5.68 -5.01 12.31
N PHE A 81 6.02 -5.69 11.21
CA PHE A 81 6.08 -5.07 9.89
C PHE A 81 4.70 -4.69 9.33
N ARG A 82 3.64 -5.44 9.67
CA ARG A 82 2.25 -5.04 9.35
C ARG A 82 1.82 -3.80 10.11
N PHE A 83 2.20 -3.68 11.38
CA PHE A 83 1.95 -2.46 12.15
C PHE A 83 2.69 -1.26 11.53
N GLY A 84 3.94 -1.45 11.12
CA GLY A 84 4.71 -0.46 10.37
C GLY A 84 4.07 -0.09 9.02
N GLY A 85 3.63 -1.07 8.24
CA GLY A 85 2.96 -0.88 6.95
C GLY A 85 1.61 -0.15 7.08
N LEU A 86 0.88 -0.39 8.17
CA LEU A 86 -0.33 0.34 8.52
C LEU A 86 -0.04 1.83 8.78
N LEU A 87 0.99 2.12 9.59
CA LEU A 87 1.41 3.48 9.89
C LEU A 87 1.85 4.23 8.64
N MET A 88 2.66 3.59 7.78
CA MET A 88 3.10 4.18 6.50
C MET A 88 1.92 4.46 5.56
N SER A 89 0.94 3.54 5.48
CA SER A 89 -0.27 3.75 4.68
C SER A 89 -1.11 4.91 5.23
N GLY A 90 -1.20 5.06 6.56
CA GLY A 90 -1.84 6.21 7.20
C GLY A 90 -1.16 7.55 6.90
N LEU A 91 0.19 7.56 6.83
CA LEU A 91 0.95 8.75 6.44
C LEU A 91 0.71 9.11 4.96
N ASN A 92 0.65 8.13 4.06
CA ASN A 92 0.30 8.35 2.65
C ASN A 92 -1.09 8.98 2.51
N LEU A 93 -2.08 8.41 3.19
CA LEU A 93 -3.45 8.94 3.22
C LEU A 93 -3.52 10.40 3.66
N LYS A 94 -2.75 10.77 4.70
CA LYS A 94 -2.73 12.14 5.22
C LYS A 94 -2.09 13.12 4.24
N GLU A 95 -1.09 12.70 3.48
CA GLU A 95 -0.41 13.53 2.50
C GLU A 95 -1.24 13.70 1.22
N LEU A 96 -1.86 12.62 0.73
CA LEU A 96 -2.82 12.65 -0.36
C LEU A 96 -4.07 13.48 -0.02
N SER A 97 -4.53 13.47 1.24
CA SER A 97 -5.65 14.29 1.69
C SER A 97 -5.32 15.77 1.82
N LYS A 98 -4.04 16.14 2.01
CA LYS A 98 -3.59 17.54 2.08
C LYS A 98 -3.33 18.17 0.71
N GLY A 99 -3.19 17.35 -0.33
CA GLY A 99 -2.99 17.79 -1.72
C GLY A 99 -4.29 18.02 -2.51
N ARG A 100 -5.45 17.98 -1.85
CA ARG A 100 -6.75 18.45 -2.37
C ARG A 100 -6.98 19.88 -1.96
#